data_AF-A0A852Q1Y5-F1
#
_entry.id   AF-A0A852Q1Y5-F1
#
_cell.length_a   1.000
_cell.length_b   1.000
_cell.length_c   1.000
_cell.angle_alpha   90.00
_cell.angle_beta   90.00
_cell.angle_gamma   90.00
#
_symmetry.space_group_name_H-M   'P 1'
#
loop_
_entity.id
_entity.type
_entity.pdbx_description
1 polymer ?
#
loop_
_entity_poly.entity_id
_entity_poly.type
_entity_poly.pdbx_seq_one_letter_code
_entity_poly.pdbx_strand_id
1 'polypeptide(L)'
;MKIILLIISVFLISGCLYSFEGECFRPIIQVVSSNCYKKGEVFSSIAHYQKPYSIGKTDQQQRWKDAVSCGSKYGDQELYYINKTGKYEEFQSCMERKGYKRFWPAECGYKNSKWDKGICNE
;
A
#
# COMPACT_ATOMS: atom_id res chain seq x y z
N MET A 1 -18.01 -36.40 30.99
CA MET A 1 -18.48 -35.16 30.34
C MET A 1 -17.92 -33.88 30.96
N LYS A 2 -17.93 -33.71 32.30
CA LYS A 2 -17.43 -32.48 32.97
C LYS A 2 -15.96 -32.13 32.67
N ILE A 3 -15.06 -33.12 32.63
CA ILE A 3 -13.63 -32.91 32.32
C ILE A 3 -13.41 -32.49 30.86
N ILE A 4 -14.15 -33.07 29.92
CA ILE A 4 -14.07 -32.72 28.49
C ILE A 4 -14.52 -31.27 28.28
N LEU A 5 -15.61 -30.86 28.95
CA LEU A 5 -16.08 -29.46 28.94
C LEU A 5 -15.05 -28.50 29.53
N LEU A 6 -14.37 -28.89 30.61
CA LEU A 6 -13.27 -28.10 31.20
C LEU A 6 -12.09 -27.94 30.24
N ILE A 7 -11.66 -29.01 29.57
CA ILE A 7 -10.57 -28.96 28.60
C ILE A 7 -10.93 -28.05 27.41
N ILE A 8 -12.14 -28.20 26.85
CA ILE A 8 -12.62 -27.34 25.76
C ILE A 8 -12.68 -25.87 26.20
N SER A 9 -13.11 -25.61 27.44
CA SER A 9 -13.18 -24.23 27.95
C SER A 9 -11.81 -23.56 27.99
N VAL A 10 -10.75 -24.27 28.41
CA VAL A 10 -9.37 -23.73 28.50
C VAL A 10 -8.79 -23.37 27.13
N PHE A 11 -9.11 -24.16 26.09
CA PHE A 11 -8.68 -23.86 24.71
C PHE A 11 -9.32 -22.59 24.15
N LEU A 12 -10.56 -22.27 24.56
CA LEU A 12 -11.26 -21.07 24.09
C LEU A 12 -10.73 -19.78 24.73
N ILE A 13 -10.18 -19.85 25.95
CA ILE A 13 -9.62 -18.68 26.66
C ILE A 13 -8.20 -18.34 26.20
N SER A 14 -7.46 -19.33 25.71
CA SER A 14 -6.06 -19.18 25.27
C SER A 14 -5.86 -19.13 23.75
N GLY A 15 -6.94 -19.29 22.97
CA GLY A 15 -6.87 -19.29 21.52
C GLY A 15 -6.71 -17.90 20.91
N CYS A 16 -5.96 -17.84 19.81
CA CYS A 16 -5.87 -16.69 18.92
C CYS A 16 -6.60 -17.00 17.60
N LEU A 17 -7.25 -16.00 17.03
CA LEU A 17 -7.83 -16.02 15.69
C LEU A 17 -6.99 -15.16 14.77
N TYR A 18 -6.74 -15.65 13.55
CA TYR A 18 -6.17 -14.82 12.50
C TYR A 18 -7.25 -13.88 11.96
N SER A 19 -6.97 -12.59 11.96
CA SER A 19 -7.77 -11.57 11.26
C SER A 19 -7.17 -11.37 9.87
N PHE A 20 -7.94 -11.70 8.84
CA PHE A 20 -7.57 -11.41 7.45
C PHE A 20 -7.57 -9.92 7.15
N GLU A 21 -8.44 -9.15 7.80
CA GLU A 21 -8.59 -7.72 7.57
C GLU A 21 -7.41 -6.89 8.13
N GLY A 22 -6.82 -7.34 9.24
CA GLY A 22 -5.63 -6.72 9.83
C GLY A 22 -4.33 -7.51 9.63
N GLU A 23 -4.38 -8.63 8.90
CA GLU A 23 -3.30 -9.62 8.72
C GLU A 23 -2.52 -9.93 10.00
N CYS A 24 -3.24 -10.26 11.07
CA CYS A 24 -2.67 -10.36 12.43
C CYS A 24 -3.43 -11.37 13.27
N PHE A 25 -2.78 -11.91 14.30
CA PHE A 25 -3.43 -12.77 15.28
C PHE A 25 -4.03 -11.92 16.40
N ARG A 26 -5.35 -12.06 16.63
CA ARG A 26 -6.07 -11.44 17.75
C ARG A 26 -6.51 -12.51 18.76
N PRO A 27 -6.54 -12.22 20.07
CA PRO A 27 -7.13 -13.15 21.04
C PRO A 27 -8.63 -13.34 20.75
N ILE A 28 -9.16 -14.54 21.04
CA ILE A 28 -10.60 -14.83 20.91
C ILE A 28 -11.43 -13.90 21.81
N ILE A 29 -10.97 -13.69 23.05
CA ILE A 29 -11.58 -12.78 24.02
C ILE A 29 -10.76 -11.50 24.06
N GLN A 30 -11.30 -10.40 23.55
CA GLN A 30 -10.64 -9.10 23.56
C GLN A 30 -10.87 -8.40 24.91
N VAL A 31 -9.92 -8.56 25.84
CA VAL A 31 -9.83 -7.74 27.07
C VAL A 31 -8.91 -6.52 26.92
N VAL A 32 -8.17 -6.45 25.82
CA VAL A 32 -7.31 -5.32 25.40
C VAL A 32 -7.40 -5.11 23.89
N SER A 33 -7.04 -3.92 23.41
CA SER A 33 -6.90 -3.62 21.98
C SER A 33 -6.01 -4.64 21.29
N SER A 34 -6.51 -5.31 20.24
CA SER A 34 -5.79 -6.40 19.57
C SER A 34 -4.62 -5.93 18.69
N ASN A 35 -4.25 -4.65 18.68
CA ASN A 35 -3.20 -4.06 17.81
C ASN A 35 -3.27 -4.50 16.32
N CYS A 36 -4.45 -4.96 15.91
CA CYS A 36 -4.80 -5.42 14.58
C CYS A 36 -5.41 -4.23 13.86
N TYR A 37 -4.57 -3.49 13.15
CA TYR A 37 -5.00 -2.34 12.37
C TYR A 37 -5.35 -2.82 10.97
N LYS A 38 -6.31 -2.20 10.30
CA LYS A 38 -6.57 -2.49 8.88
C LYS A 38 -5.41 -1.93 8.07
N LYS A 39 -4.85 -2.71 7.16
CA LYS A 39 -3.91 -2.16 6.16
C LYS A 39 -4.58 -0.99 5.44
N GLY A 40 -3.87 0.11 5.30
CA GLY A 40 -4.37 1.28 4.58
C GLY A 40 -4.52 1.01 3.08
N GLU A 41 -4.90 2.04 2.35
CA GLU A 41 -5.00 1.97 0.89
C GLU A 41 -3.62 1.95 0.24
N VAL A 42 -3.49 1.28 -0.91
CA VAL A 42 -2.24 1.27 -1.68
C VAL A 42 -2.11 2.59 -2.43
N PHE A 43 -0.87 3.05 -2.61
CA PHE A 43 -0.56 4.16 -3.50
C PHE A 43 -0.80 3.78 -4.96
N SER A 44 -1.37 4.71 -5.73
CA SER A 44 -1.53 4.54 -7.18
C SER A 44 -0.17 4.38 -7.84
N SER A 45 -0.12 3.64 -8.94
CA SER A 45 1.13 3.41 -9.68
C SER A 45 1.87 4.71 -10.06
N ILE A 46 1.15 5.82 -10.32
CA ILE A 46 1.76 7.14 -10.54
C ILE A 46 2.39 7.74 -9.28
N ALA A 47 1.80 7.52 -8.12
CA ALA A 47 2.27 8.10 -6.86
C ALA A 47 3.69 7.63 -6.47
N HIS A 48 4.09 6.47 -7.00
CA HIS A 48 5.40 5.86 -6.79
C HIS A 48 6.54 6.60 -7.49
N TYR A 49 6.23 7.45 -8.47
CA TYR A 49 7.22 8.32 -9.11
C TYR A 49 7.39 9.58 -8.27
N GLN A 50 8.59 9.77 -7.72
CA GLN A 50 8.93 10.87 -6.82
C GLN A 50 10.19 11.59 -7.31
N LYS A 51 10.25 12.91 -7.13
CA LYS A 51 11.49 13.65 -7.34
C LYS A 51 12.44 13.39 -6.17
N PRO A 52 13.73 13.07 -6.40
CA PRO A 52 14.68 12.81 -5.32
C PRO A 52 14.80 13.95 -4.30
N TYR A 53 14.62 15.21 -4.71
CA TYR A 53 14.69 16.39 -3.83
C TYR A 53 13.39 16.72 -3.10
N SER A 54 12.27 16.06 -3.41
CA SER A 54 10.97 16.28 -2.77
C SER A 54 10.21 14.97 -2.56
N ILE A 55 10.91 13.91 -2.15
CA ILE A 55 10.32 12.63 -1.78
C ILE A 55 9.21 12.85 -0.73
N GLY A 56 8.06 12.22 -0.93
CA GLY A 56 6.87 12.37 -0.08
C GLY A 56 6.12 13.70 -0.25
N LYS A 57 6.62 14.60 -1.09
CA LYS A 57 6.08 15.94 -1.33
C LYS A 57 6.18 16.34 -2.81
N THR A 58 6.27 15.35 -3.70
CA THR A 58 6.37 15.60 -5.13
C THR A 58 5.07 16.23 -5.63
N ASP A 59 5.17 17.32 -6.37
CA ASP A 59 3.99 18.02 -6.90
C ASP A 59 3.16 17.06 -7.76
N GLN A 60 1.93 16.79 -7.31
CA GLN A 60 1.03 15.82 -7.94
C GLN A 60 0.61 16.27 -9.34
N GLN A 61 0.32 17.55 -9.51
CA GLN A 61 -0.17 18.10 -10.78
C GLN A 61 0.92 18.05 -11.84
N GLN A 62 2.14 18.46 -11.48
CA GLN A 62 3.29 18.42 -12.36
C GLN A 62 3.68 16.98 -12.71
N ARG A 63 3.62 16.06 -11.75
CA ARG A 63 3.83 14.62 -11.98
C ARG A 63 2.83 14.03 -12.98
N TRP A 64 1.56 14.39 -12.88
CA TRP A 64 0.57 13.98 -13.87
C TRP A 64 0.81 14.59 -15.25
N LYS A 65 1.14 15.89 -15.33
CA LYS A 65 1.51 16.54 -16.60
C LYS A 65 2.69 15.84 -17.25
N ASP A 66 3.70 15.51 -16.45
CA ASP A 66 4.88 14.77 -16.90
C ASP A 66 4.52 13.36 -17.36
N ALA A 67 3.70 12.63 -16.61
CA ALA A 67 3.25 11.29 -16.98
C ALA A 67 2.49 11.29 -18.31
N VAL A 68 1.57 12.24 -18.51
CA VAL A 68 0.83 12.41 -19.77
C VAL A 68 1.78 12.75 -20.92
N SER A 69 2.75 13.64 -20.69
CA SER A 69 3.77 13.94 -21.70
C SER A 69 4.68 12.75 -22.03
N CYS A 70 4.77 11.77 -21.12
CA CYS A 70 5.43 10.49 -21.32
C CYS A 70 4.51 9.41 -21.93
N GLY A 71 3.33 9.79 -22.41
CA GLY A 71 2.41 8.92 -23.12
C GLY A 71 1.37 8.23 -22.25
N SER A 72 1.31 8.52 -20.93
CA SER A 72 0.23 8.01 -20.09
C SER A 72 -1.08 8.76 -20.32
N LYS A 73 -2.16 8.30 -19.67
CA LYS A 73 -3.47 8.95 -19.70
C LYS A 73 -3.75 9.60 -18.35
N TYR A 74 -4.17 10.86 -18.34
CA TYR A 74 -4.52 11.56 -17.10
C TYR A 74 -5.62 10.80 -16.34
N GLY A 75 -5.44 10.62 -15.02
CA GLY A 75 -6.37 9.88 -14.18
C GLY A 75 -6.26 8.36 -14.25
N ASP A 76 -5.40 7.80 -15.12
CA ASP A 76 -5.10 6.36 -15.14
C ASP A 76 -4.13 5.99 -14.01
N GLN A 77 -4.67 5.93 -12.79
CA GLN A 77 -3.91 5.74 -11.54
C GLN A 77 -3.02 4.50 -11.58
N GLU A 78 -3.48 3.43 -12.21
CA GLU A 78 -2.78 2.14 -12.30
C GLU A 78 -2.01 1.93 -13.60
N LEU A 79 -1.87 2.96 -14.44
CA LEU A 79 -1.14 2.90 -15.71
C LEU A 79 -1.65 1.79 -16.65
N TYR A 80 -2.96 1.46 -16.60
CA TYR A 80 -3.56 0.42 -17.43
C TYR A 80 -3.39 0.69 -18.93
N TYR A 81 -3.47 1.95 -19.35
CA TYR A 81 -3.28 2.36 -20.73
C TYR A 81 -1.86 2.05 -21.22
N ILE A 82 -0.85 2.44 -20.43
CA ILE A 82 0.55 2.16 -20.75
C ILE A 82 0.80 0.66 -20.82
N ASN A 83 0.31 -0.10 -19.84
CA ASN A 83 0.47 -1.55 -19.81
C ASN A 83 -0.18 -2.22 -21.05
N LYS A 84 -1.40 -1.81 -21.40
CA LYS A 84 -2.11 -2.33 -22.58
C LYS A 84 -1.41 -2.03 -23.91
N THR A 85 -0.72 -0.89 -23.99
CA THR A 85 0.02 -0.50 -25.20
C THR A 85 1.42 -1.11 -25.29
N GLY A 86 1.89 -1.80 -24.24
CA GLY A 86 3.24 -2.37 -24.19
C GLY A 86 4.35 -1.33 -24.06
N LYS A 87 4.02 -0.07 -23.73
CA LYS A 87 4.97 1.06 -23.70
C LYS A 87 5.53 1.36 -22.32
N TYR A 88 5.51 0.38 -21.41
CA TYR A 88 5.88 0.61 -20.00
C TYR A 88 7.36 1.01 -19.84
N GLU A 89 8.27 0.37 -20.57
CA GLU A 89 9.70 0.71 -20.52
C GLU A 89 9.98 2.12 -21.08
N GLU A 90 9.32 2.50 -22.17
CA GLU A 90 9.41 3.85 -22.74
C GLU A 90 8.89 4.92 -21.77
N PHE A 91 7.73 4.65 -21.15
CA PHE A 91 7.14 5.51 -20.13
C PHE A 91 8.08 5.68 -18.93
N GLN A 92 8.60 4.57 -18.39
CA GLN A 92 9.51 4.60 -17.26
C GLN A 92 10.78 5.39 -17.58
N SER A 93 11.42 5.11 -18.73
CA SER A 93 12.62 5.83 -19.17
C SER A 93 12.35 7.32 -19.38
N CYS A 94 11.15 7.69 -19.85
CA CYS A 94 10.75 9.09 -19.97
C CYS A 94 10.61 9.78 -18.60
N MET A 95 9.96 9.13 -17.63
CA MET A 95 9.83 9.65 -16.27
C MET A 95 11.20 9.80 -15.59
N GLU A 96 12.10 8.84 -15.78
CA GLU A 96 13.47 8.90 -15.27
C GLU A 96 14.27 10.06 -15.87
N ARG A 97 14.19 10.28 -17.19
CA ARG A 97 14.80 11.45 -17.85
C ARG A 97 14.25 12.78 -17.36
N LYS A 98 12.98 12.82 -16.96
CA LYS A 98 12.39 13.99 -16.30
C LYS A 98 12.84 14.15 -14.85
N GLY A 99 13.62 13.21 -14.31
CA GLY A 99 14.18 13.27 -12.96
C GLY A 99 13.29 12.64 -11.88
N TYR A 100 12.38 11.74 -12.25
CA TYR A 100 11.64 10.94 -11.26
C TYR A 100 12.39 9.65 -10.94
N LYS A 101 12.35 9.24 -9.68
CA LYS A 101 12.69 7.90 -9.21
C LYS A 101 11.40 7.14 -8.90
N ARG A 102 11.30 5.90 -9.37
CA ARG A 102 10.19 5.00 -9.00
C ARG A 102 10.53 4.26 -7.71
N PHE A 103 9.60 4.26 -6.76
CA PHE A 103 9.65 3.47 -5.54
C PHE A 103 8.74 2.25 -5.63
N TRP A 104 9.07 1.17 -4.93
CA TRP A 104 8.24 -0.04 -4.87
C TRP A 104 7.11 0.11 -3.83
N PRO A 105 6.01 -0.66 -3.94
CA PRO A 105 4.92 -0.63 -2.95
C PRO A 105 5.40 -0.83 -1.51
N ALA A 106 6.36 -1.74 -1.30
CA ALA A 106 6.94 -1.97 0.02
C ALA A 106 7.73 -0.76 0.56
N GLU A 107 8.24 0.12 -0.31
CA GLU A 107 8.92 1.36 0.07
C GLU A 107 7.93 2.48 0.38
N CYS A 108 6.82 2.58 -0.36
CA CYS A 108 5.77 3.57 -0.07
C CYS A 108 4.99 3.24 1.21
N GLY A 109 4.71 1.95 1.44
CA GLY A 109 3.78 1.53 2.49
C GLY A 109 2.31 1.72 2.09
N TYR A 110 1.45 1.97 3.07
CA TYR A 110 0.00 2.11 2.87
C TYR A 110 -0.51 3.46 3.35
N LYS A 111 -1.24 4.18 2.50
CA LYS A 111 -1.82 5.50 2.77
C LYS A 111 -2.63 5.55 4.05
N ASN A 112 -2.61 6.69 4.72
CA ASN A 112 -3.50 7.02 5.85
C ASN A 112 -3.48 5.93 6.94
N SER A 113 -2.33 5.28 7.13
CA SER A 113 -2.19 4.17 8.05
C SER A 113 -0.86 4.24 8.78
N LYS A 114 -0.71 3.47 9.85
CA LYS A 114 0.56 3.34 10.58
C LYS A 114 1.71 2.75 9.74
N TRP A 115 1.40 2.21 8.56
CA TRP A 115 2.37 1.65 7.62
C TRP A 115 2.70 2.61 6.49
N ASP A 116 2.17 3.83 6.48
CA ASP A 116 2.62 4.87 5.56
C ASP A 116 4.07 5.23 5.88
N LYS A 117 4.96 5.13 4.88
CA LYS A 117 6.38 5.44 5.05
C LYS A 117 6.72 6.89 4.68
N GLY A 118 5.74 7.67 4.22
CA GLY A 118 5.93 9.06 3.82
C GLY A 118 6.83 9.23 2.58
N ILE A 119 7.11 8.15 1.85
CA ILE A 119 7.94 8.19 0.63
C ILE A 119 7.11 8.60 -0.58
N CYS A 120 5.87 8.13 -0.65
CA CYS A 120 4.97 8.37 -1.75
C CYS A 120 3.86 9.30 -1.28
N ASN A 121 3.38 10.15 -2.19
CA ASN A 121 2.29 11.07 -1.92
C ASN A 121 1.34 11.10 -3.10
N GLU A 122 0.06 11.33 -2.80
CA GLU A 122 -0.95 11.67 -3.78
C GLU A 122 -1.37 13.11 -3.56
#